data_AF-A0A934GFG1-F1
#
_entry.id   AF-A0A934GFG1-F1
#
_cell.length_a   1.000
_cell.length_b   1.000
_cell.length_c   1.000
_cell.angle_alpha   90.00
_cell.angle_beta   90.00
_cell.angle_gamma   90.00
#
_symmetry.space_group_name_H-M   'P 1'
#
loop_
_entity.id
_entity.type
_entity.pdbx_description
1 polymer ?
#
loop_
_entity_poly.entity_id
_entity_poly.type
_entity_poly.pdbx_seq_one_letter_code
_entity_poly.pdbx_strand_id
1 'polypeptide(L)'
;MADDARGKTGERKEPPDDEAALSARLQRLGDRLATANRPSENDTGPRQTADHSAMARGFRLSTELVAGVVVGALIGWLLDRWLGVSPWGMIVFLLLGFAAGVLNVMRAAGVVRDRNLTD
;
A
#
# COMPACT_ATOMS: atom_id res chain seq x y z
N MET A 1 10.95 -70.08 16.28
CA MET A 1 10.18 -68.89 15.90
C MET A 1 10.42 -67.86 16.99
N ALA A 2 11.37 -66.95 16.80
CA ALA A 2 11.77 -65.95 17.80
C ALA A 2 11.50 -64.55 17.23
N ASP A 3 11.00 -63.72 18.13
CA ASP A 3 10.27 -62.47 17.95
C ASP A 3 11.12 -61.33 17.33
N ASP A 4 10.47 -60.55 16.47
CA ASP A 4 10.96 -59.35 15.81
C ASP A 4 11.36 -58.26 16.82
N ALA A 5 12.64 -57.98 16.95
CA ALA A 5 13.14 -56.80 17.65
C ALA A 5 13.03 -55.54 16.78
N ARG A 6 11.78 -55.12 16.59
CA ARG A 6 11.25 -53.75 16.68
C ARG A 6 12.26 -52.59 16.54
N GLY A 7 12.25 -52.00 15.34
CA GLY A 7 12.24 -50.57 15.06
C GLY A 7 12.95 -49.59 16.00
N LYS A 8 14.13 -49.13 15.58
CA LYS A 8 14.71 -47.84 15.98
C LYS A 8 13.96 -46.69 15.30
N THR A 9 12.96 -46.11 15.94
CA THR A 9 12.43 -44.79 15.58
C THR A 9 11.83 -44.13 16.81
N GLY A 10 12.61 -43.27 17.47
CA GLY A 10 12.11 -42.57 18.63
C GLY A 10 13.03 -41.50 19.16
N GLU A 11 13.25 -40.42 18.39
CA GLU A 11 13.55 -39.10 18.95
C GLU A 11 13.03 -38.01 18.00
N ARG A 12 11.75 -37.65 18.16
CA ARG A 12 11.23 -36.35 17.74
C ARG A 12 10.70 -35.69 19.01
N LYS A 13 11.58 -34.95 19.71
CA LYS A 13 11.22 -34.11 20.86
C LYS A 13 10.59 -32.82 20.31
N GLU A 14 9.30 -32.64 20.55
CA GLU A 14 8.60 -31.36 20.40
C GLU A 14 9.15 -30.35 21.42
N PRO A 15 9.38 -29.08 21.04
CA PRO A 15 9.50 -27.99 21.99
C PRO A 15 8.22 -27.11 21.94
N PRO A 16 7.36 -27.15 22.96
CA PRO A 16 6.25 -26.20 23.12
C PRO A 16 6.73 -24.75 23.34
N ASP A 17 8.00 -24.56 23.73
CA ASP A 17 8.60 -23.26 24.01
C ASP A 17 8.89 -22.44 22.74
N ASP A 18 9.23 -23.11 21.64
CA ASP A 18 9.54 -22.43 20.37
C ASP A 18 8.27 -21.91 19.69
N GLU A 19 7.15 -22.63 19.82
CA GLU A 19 5.84 -22.17 19.34
C GLU A 19 5.33 -20.96 20.13
N ALA A 20 5.57 -20.94 21.45
CA ALA A 20 5.27 -19.79 22.29
C ALA A 20 6.11 -18.56 21.90
N ALA A 21 7.39 -18.74 21.56
CA ALA A 21 8.24 -17.66 21.08
C ALA A 21 7.84 -17.14 19.69
N LEU A 22 7.41 -18.03 18.79
CA LEU A 22 6.96 -17.66 17.44
C LEU A 22 5.63 -16.92 17.49
N SER A 23 4.68 -17.41 18.28
CA SER A 23 3.38 -16.73 18.50
C SER A 23 3.57 -15.35 19.12
N ALA A 24 4.48 -15.19 20.09
CA ALA A 24 4.82 -13.88 20.64
C ALA A 24 5.40 -12.93 19.57
N ARG A 25 6.19 -13.42 18.61
CA ARG A 25 6.72 -12.62 17.48
C ARG A 25 5.62 -12.26 16.48
N LEU A 26 4.77 -13.21 16.13
CA LEU A 26 3.63 -12.99 15.22
C LEU A 26 2.65 -11.97 15.80
N GLN A 27 2.38 -12.04 17.10
CA GLN A 27 1.51 -11.08 17.80
C GLN A 27 2.11 -9.67 17.76
N ARG A 28 3.41 -9.52 18.04
CA ARG A 28 4.13 -8.24 17.91
C ARG A 28 4.10 -7.68 16.48
N LEU A 29 4.21 -8.54 15.46
CA LEU A 29 4.10 -8.13 14.07
C LEU A 29 2.67 -7.70 13.72
N GLY A 30 1.67 -8.43 14.23
CA GLY A 30 0.25 -8.09 14.12
C GLY A 30 -0.06 -6.73 14.75
N ASP A 31 0.45 -6.47 15.95
CA ASP A 31 0.27 -5.18 16.64
C ASP A 31 0.95 -4.03 15.90
N ARG A 32 2.15 -4.25 15.35
CA ARG A 32 2.85 -3.27 14.52
C ARG A 32 2.12 -3.00 13.21
N LEU A 33 1.58 -4.04 12.57
CA LEU A 33 0.76 -3.90 11.36
C LEU A 33 -0.55 -3.19 11.69
N ALA A 34 -1.20 -3.47 12.81
CA ALA A 34 -2.41 -2.78 13.25
C ALA A 34 -2.15 -1.30 13.54
N THR A 35 -0.98 -0.98 14.11
CA THR A 35 -0.57 0.40 14.40
C THR A 35 -0.15 1.15 13.14
N ALA A 36 0.60 0.53 12.23
CA ALA A 36 1.03 1.14 10.96
C ALA A 36 -0.10 1.20 9.92
N ASN A 37 -1.09 0.32 10.01
CA ASN A 37 -2.29 0.28 9.18
C ASN A 37 -3.48 0.99 9.85
N ARG A 38 -3.25 1.79 10.91
CA ARG A 38 -4.21 2.81 11.34
C ARG A 38 -4.22 3.90 10.27
N PRO A 39 -5.26 3.99 9.43
CA PRO A 39 -5.38 5.07 8.48
C PRO A 39 -5.48 6.36 9.29
N SER A 40 -4.78 7.42 8.87
CA SER A 40 -4.84 8.73 9.51
C SER A 40 -6.30 9.14 9.76
N GLU A 41 -6.63 9.18 11.05
CA GLU A 41 -7.59 10.03 11.76
C GLU A 41 -8.43 10.93 10.85
N ASN A 42 -9.62 10.46 10.49
CA ASN A 42 -10.84 11.24 10.23
C ASN A 42 -12.01 10.24 10.30
N ASP A 43 -12.39 9.96 11.54
CA ASP A 43 -13.34 8.94 11.97
C ASP A 43 -14.78 9.48 11.92
N THR A 44 -15.75 8.66 11.46
CA THR A 44 -17.16 8.78 11.88
C THR A 44 -17.96 7.50 11.57
N GLY A 45 -18.06 6.63 12.57
CA GLY A 45 -19.32 5.91 12.89
C GLY A 45 -19.40 4.39 12.58
N PRO A 46 -20.05 3.58 13.44
CA PRO A 46 -19.77 2.15 13.60
C PRO A 46 -20.76 1.23 12.86
N ARG A 47 -20.23 0.07 12.39
CA ARG A 47 -20.89 -1.12 11.78
C ARG A 47 -21.01 -1.18 10.24
N GLN A 48 -20.65 -0.14 9.50
CA GLN A 48 -20.51 -0.19 8.03
C GLN A 48 -19.02 -0.15 7.57
N THR A 49 -18.11 -0.29 8.52
CA THR A 49 -16.72 0.18 8.44
C THR A 49 -15.80 -0.57 7.47
N ALA A 50 -16.16 -1.76 6.98
CA ALA A 50 -15.34 -2.49 6.00
C ALA A 50 -15.52 -1.96 4.57
N ASP A 51 -16.76 -1.81 4.09
CA ASP A 51 -17.07 -1.28 2.75
C ASP A 51 -16.77 0.21 2.65
N HIS A 52 -17.07 0.98 3.71
CA HIS A 52 -16.81 2.42 3.73
C HIS A 52 -15.32 2.74 3.74
N SER A 53 -14.47 1.89 4.36
CA SER A 53 -13.01 2.09 4.35
C SER A 53 -12.39 1.79 2.99
N ALA A 54 -12.90 0.78 2.25
CA ALA A 54 -12.47 0.52 0.89
C ALA A 54 -12.93 1.65 -0.07
N MET A 55 -14.19 2.07 0.05
CA MET A 55 -14.75 3.16 -0.75
C MET A 55 -14.08 4.51 -0.46
N ALA A 56 -13.84 4.84 0.81
CA ALA A 56 -13.14 6.07 1.21
C ALA A 56 -11.69 6.11 0.71
N ARG A 57 -10.98 4.97 0.74
CA ARG A 57 -9.64 4.88 0.14
C ARG A 57 -9.67 5.07 -1.37
N GLY A 58 -10.62 4.44 -2.07
CA GLY A 58 -10.81 4.64 -3.51
C GLY A 58 -11.14 6.09 -3.86
N PHE A 59 -11.97 6.74 -3.06
CA PHE A 59 -12.36 8.14 -3.25
C PHE A 59 -11.21 9.12 -2.99
N ARG A 60 -10.35 8.83 -2.00
CA ARG A 60 -9.16 9.66 -1.74
C ARG A 60 -8.15 9.55 -2.88
N LEU A 61 -7.92 8.34 -3.38
CA LEU A 61 -7.07 8.08 -4.55
C LEU A 61 -7.60 8.77 -5.81
N SER A 62 -8.91 8.71 -6.06
CA SER A 62 -9.52 9.38 -7.21
C SER A 62 -9.45 10.90 -7.09
N THR A 63 -9.67 11.45 -5.88
CA THR A 63 -9.59 12.90 -5.64
C THR A 63 -8.18 13.44 -5.83
N GLU A 64 -7.14 12.72 -5.40
CA GLU A 64 -5.75 13.09 -5.67
C GLU A 64 -5.45 13.15 -7.18
N LEU A 65 -5.96 12.17 -7.93
CA LEU A 65 -5.79 12.11 -9.38
C LEU A 65 -6.51 13.28 -10.07
N VAL A 66 -7.77 13.53 -9.69
CA VAL A 66 -8.59 14.63 -10.23
C VAL A 66 -7.97 15.99 -9.87
N ALA A 67 -7.47 16.17 -8.65
CA ALA A 67 -6.80 17.41 -8.23
C ALA A 67 -5.55 17.69 -9.08
N GLY A 68 -4.71 16.67 -9.34
CA GLY A 68 -3.55 16.81 -10.21
C GLY A 68 -3.90 17.20 -11.66
N VAL A 69 -4.95 16.58 -12.21
CA VAL A 69 -5.44 16.90 -13.56
C VAL A 69 -6.00 18.32 -13.63
N VAL A 70 -6.80 18.74 -12.66
CA VAL A 70 -7.37 20.10 -12.61
C VAL A 70 -6.27 21.15 -12.50
N VAL A 71 -5.29 20.95 -11.62
CA VAL A 71 -4.15 21.86 -11.47
C VAL A 71 -3.32 21.91 -12.75
N GLY A 72 -3.00 20.77 -13.36
CA GLY A 72 -2.28 20.70 -14.64
C GLY A 72 -3.02 21.39 -15.78
N ALA A 73 -4.35 21.20 -15.87
CA ALA A 73 -5.19 21.85 -16.86
C ALA A 73 -5.25 23.38 -16.66
N LEU A 74 -5.39 23.85 -15.42
CA LEU A 74 -5.39 25.28 -15.10
C LEU A 74 -4.05 25.94 -15.47
N ILE A 75 -2.93 25.30 -15.11
CA ILE A 75 -1.59 25.81 -15.44
C ILE A 75 -1.36 25.79 -16.96
N GLY A 76 -1.69 24.69 -17.64
CA GLY A 76 -1.55 24.56 -19.09
C GLY A 76 -2.39 25.60 -19.85
N TRP A 77 -3.62 25.84 -19.40
CA TRP A 77 -4.50 26.87 -19.98
C TRP A 77 -3.96 28.28 -19.77
N LEU A 78 -3.42 28.59 -18.58
CA LEU A 78 -2.83 29.89 -18.29
C LEU A 78 -1.57 30.12 -19.13
N LEU A 79 -0.74 29.09 -19.31
CA LEU A 79 0.44 29.13 -20.17
C LEU A 79 0.07 29.37 -21.64
N ASP A 80 -0.91 28.62 -22.17
CA ASP A 80 -1.38 28.77 -23.55
C ASP A 80 -1.90 30.19 -23.82
N ARG A 81 -2.55 30.80 -22.81
CA ARG A 81 -3.03 32.17 -22.90
C ARG A 81 -1.89 33.19 -22.91
N TRP A 82 -0.83 32.96 -22.14
CA TRP A 82 0.33 33.87 -22.06
C TRP A 82 1.24 33.76 -23.28
N LEU A 83 1.52 32.55 -23.75
CA LEU A 83 2.43 32.32 -24.87
C LEU A 83 1.74 32.38 -26.23
N GLY A 84 0.40 32.38 -26.28
CA GLY A 84 -0.37 32.38 -27.54
C GLY A 84 -0.24 31.08 -28.34
N VAL A 85 0.43 30.06 -27.79
CA VAL A 85 0.65 28.72 -28.39
C VAL A 85 -0.52 27.78 -28.09
N SER A 86 -1.75 28.21 -28.33
CA SER A 86 -2.94 27.35 -28.17
C SER A 86 -2.92 26.22 -29.23
N PRO A 87 -3.01 24.91 -28.87
CA PRO A 87 -3.20 24.30 -27.54
C PRO A 87 -1.99 23.45 -27.08
N TRP A 88 -0.76 23.85 -27.42
CA TRP A 88 0.43 23.03 -27.21
C TRP A 88 0.82 22.90 -25.74
N GLY A 89 0.71 23.97 -24.96
CA GLY A 89 0.96 23.95 -23.52
C GLY A 89 -0.06 23.11 -22.76
N MET A 90 -1.34 23.17 -23.14
CA MET A 90 -2.36 22.23 -22.63
C MET A 90 -1.99 20.76 -22.90
N ILE A 91 -1.55 20.40 -24.11
CA ILE A 91 -1.19 19.01 -24.44
C ILE A 91 -0.01 18.53 -23.59
N VAL A 92 1.05 19.34 -23.46
CA VAL A 92 2.24 18.98 -22.68
C VAL A 92 1.92 18.86 -21.19
N PHE A 93 1.19 19.83 -20.62
CA PHE A 93 0.82 19.79 -19.20
C PHE A 93 -0.22 18.72 -18.89
N LEU A 94 -1.10 18.37 -19.83
CA LEU A 94 -2.02 17.25 -19.67
C LEU A 94 -1.25 15.92 -19.63
N LEU A 95 -0.32 15.69 -20.55
CA LEU A 95 0.53 14.50 -20.55
C LEU A 95 1.39 14.41 -19.29
N LEU A 96 1.98 15.53 -18.88
CA LEU A 96 2.82 15.58 -17.68
C LEU A 96 1.99 15.37 -16.40
N GLY A 97 0.82 16.00 -16.30
CA GLY A 97 -0.12 15.81 -15.19
C GLY A 97 -0.67 14.40 -15.11
N PHE A 98 -0.98 13.79 -16.27
CA PHE A 98 -1.37 12.37 -16.35
C PHE A 98 -0.24 11.45 -15.90
N ALA A 99 0.98 11.65 -16.40
CA ALA A 99 2.16 10.87 -15.99
C ALA A 99 2.42 11.00 -14.47
N ALA A 100 2.36 12.23 -13.93
CA ALA A 100 2.50 12.47 -12.49
C ALA A 100 1.38 11.80 -11.68
N GLY A 101 0.14 11.82 -12.14
CA GLY A 101 -0.98 11.12 -11.51
C GLY A 101 -0.80 9.60 -11.48
N VAL A 102 -0.39 9.01 -12.61
CA VAL A 102 -0.08 7.57 -12.70
C VAL A 102 1.09 7.21 -11.78
N LEU A 103 2.14 8.03 -11.73
CA LEU A 103 3.27 7.86 -10.80
C LEU A 103 2.83 7.94 -9.33
N ASN A 104 1.93 8.87 -8.98
CA ASN A 104 1.38 8.96 -7.62
C ASN A 104 0.59 7.68 -7.25
N VAL A 105 -0.24 7.17 -8.16
CA VAL A 105 -1.00 5.92 -7.95
C VAL A 105 -0.07 4.72 -7.80
N MET A 106 0.93 4.57 -8.66
CA MET A 106 1.89 3.47 -8.57
C MET A 106 2.71 3.52 -7.27
N ARG A 107 3.03 4.73 -6.79
CA ARG A 107 3.68 4.94 -5.50
C ARG A 107 2.77 4.60 -4.32
N ALA A 108 1.50 5.00 -4.37
CA ALA A 108 0.48 4.61 -3.39
C ALA A 108 0.23 3.08 -3.37
N ALA A 109 0.35 2.44 -4.54
CA ALA A 109 0.25 0.99 -4.68
C ALA A 109 1.52 0.23 -4.22
N GLY A 110 2.59 0.93 -3.82
CA GLY A 110 3.77 0.32 -3.19
C GLY A 110 4.78 -0.31 -4.16
N VAL A 111 4.77 0.07 -5.44
CA VAL A 111 5.71 -0.46 -6.45
C VAL A 111 7.15 0.03 -6.23
N VAL A 112 7.34 1.15 -5.53
CA VAL A 112 8.67 1.66 -5.15
C VAL A 112 8.94 1.31 -3.70
N ARG A 113 9.36 0.07 -3.46
CA ARG A 113 9.92 -0.38 -2.19
C ARG A 113 11.44 -0.29 -2.34
N ASP A 114 12.06 0.66 -1.65
CA ASP A 114 13.51 0.79 -1.62
C ASP A 114 14.12 -0.51 -1.10
N ARG A 115 14.94 -1.12 -1.96
CA ARG A 115 15.88 -2.17 -1.59
C ARG A 115 17.11 -1.49 -1.00
N ASN A 116 17.06 -1.16 0.28
CA ASN A 116 18.26 -1.09 1.12
C ASN A 116 18.19 -2.37 1.98
N LEU A 117 18.88 -3.50 1.72
CA LEU A 117 20.30 -3.74 1.42
C LEU A 117 21.20 -2.84 2.26
N THR A 118 21.99 -3.46 3.16
CA THR A 118 22.91 -2.92 4.20
C THR A 118 22.28 -3.04 5.60
N ASP A 119 22.69 -3.90 6.52
CA ASP A 119 23.88 -4.76 6.73
C ASP A 119 23.49 -6.18 7.21
#